data_AF-A0A1I7U7Z4-F1
#
_entry.id   AF-A0A1I7U7Z4-F1
#
_cell.length_a   1.000
_cell.length_b   1.000
_cell.length_c   1.000
_cell.angle_alpha   90.00
_cell.angle_beta   90.00
_cell.angle_gamma   90.00
#
_symmetry.space_group_name_H-M   'P 1'
#
loop_
_entity.id
_entity.type
_entity.pdbx_description
1 polymer ?
#
loop_
_entity_poly.entity_id
_entity_poly.type
_entity_poly.pdbx_seq_one_letter_code
_entity_poly.pdbx_strand_id
1 'polypeptide(L)'
;MHTNWILYYIPKVFSGFAFIVNPIFIYLIFSEKVNKFGNYRFLLLSFASFNLLFSFSTILVPIDIHSYRYCFFVFISDGWFVDSSPFGINLLSARCSLISGSYAVLLSHFIYRYLAIRNSFVVTQFHVLMTGAFLLFVAYFVTWDVVRISVNSDTKLFFQIAQNFVYSDDEAKNYIQKEFLDLFEANSSDVNEASDAVVFRAWVGVI
;
A
#
# COMPACT_ATOMS: atom_id res chain seq x y z
N MET A 1 0.04 -12.15 -21.97
CA MET A 1 0.68 -12.42 -20.67
C MET A 1 2.18 -12.61 -20.77
N HIS A 2 2.91 -11.51 -21.01
CA HIS A 2 4.28 -11.40 -20.54
C HIS A 2 4.24 -10.59 -19.25
N THR A 3 3.68 -11.18 -18.18
CA THR A 3 3.90 -10.64 -16.84
C THR A 3 5.40 -10.48 -16.69
N ASN A 4 5.85 -9.28 -16.36
CA ASN A 4 7.26 -9.05 -16.14
C ASN A 4 7.66 -9.92 -14.94
N TRP A 5 8.11 -11.14 -15.22
CA TRP A 5 8.60 -12.16 -14.30
C TRP A 5 9.39 -11.56 -13.14
N ILE A 6 10.20 -10.56 -13.43
CA ILE A 6 10.92 -9.72 -12.47
C ILE A 6 9.99 -9.12 -11.40
N LEU A 7 8.94 -8.38 -11.80
CA LEU A 7 7.98 -7.72 -10.90
C LEU A 7 7.15 -8.73 -10.08
N TYR A 8 6.92 -9.92 -10.61
CA TYR A 8 6.18 -10.97 -9.91
C TYR A 8 7.03 -11.72 -8.88
N TYR A 9 8.26 -12.11 -9.23
CA TYR A 9 9.11 -12.93 -8.37
C TYR A 9 9.90 -12.14 -7.33
N ILE A 10 10.33 -10.91 -7.65
CA ILE A 10 11.12 -10.08 -6.74
C ILE A 10 10.39 -9.85 -5.40
N PRO A 11 9.14 -9.33 -5.36
CA PRO A 11 8.46 -9.07 -4.09
C PRO A 11 8.32 -10.33 -3.22
N LYS A 12 8.09 -11.49 -3.84
CA LYS A 12 7.98 -12.78 -3.13
C LYS A 12 9.30 -13.22 -2.51
N VAL A 13 10.40 -13.12 -3.26
CA VAL A 13 11.74 -13.46 -2.76
C VAL A 13 12.18 -12.52 -1.64
N PHE A 14 12.00 -11.21 -1.81
CA PHE A 14 12.34 -10.22 -0.78
C PHE A 14 11.45 -10.34 0.46
N SER A 15 10.17 -10.68 0.29
CA SER A 15 9.29 -11.02 1.42
C SER A 15 9.82 -12.24 2.19
N GLY A 16 10.26 -13.28 1.48
CA GLY A 16 10.94 -14.44 2.09
C GLY A 16 12.17 -14.05 2.91
N PHE A 17 13.04 -13.19 2.38
CA PHE A 17 14.19 -12.68 3.14
C PHE A 17 13.77 -11.86 4.35
N ALA A 18 12.72 -11.04 4.24
CA ALA A 18 12.22 -10.25 5.35
C ALA A 18 11.70 -11.13 6.51
N PHE A 19 11.12 -12.30 6.22
CA PHE A 19 10.74 -13.28 7.24
C PHE A 19 11.92 -13.93 7.95
N ILE A 20 13.12 -13.89 7.39
CA ILE A 20 14.34 -14.41 8.02
C ILE A 20 15.06 -13.29 8.78
N VAL A 21 15.26 -12.15 8.13
CA VAL A 21 16.07 -11.04 8.64
C VAL A 21 15.38 -10.30 9.79
N ASN A 22 14.06 -10.03 9.71
CA ASN A 22 13.36 -9.28 10.76
C ASN A 22 13.28 -10.04 12.10
N PRO A 23 13.04 -11.37 12.16
CA PRO A 23 13.11 -12.10 13.43
C PRO A 23 14.51 -12.14 14.03
N ILE A 24 15.56 -12.28 13.21
CA ILE A 24 16.96 -12.15 13.66
C ILE A 24 17.19 -10.75 14.23
N PHE A 25 16.70 -9.72 13.57
CA PHE A 25 16.80 -8.33 14.03
C PHE A 25 16.07 -8.11 15.36
N ILE A 26 14.86 -8.65 15.53
CA ILE A 26 14.11 -8.65 16.79
C ILE A 26 14.92 -9.36 17.88
N TYR A 27 15.47 -10.54 17.60
CA TYR A 27 16.32 -11.27 18.53
C TYR A 27 17.55 -10.44 18.98
N LEU A 28 18.21 -9.76 18.05
CA LEU A 28 19.34 -8.88 18.35
C LEU A 28 18.94 -7.69 19.23
N ILE A 29 17.76 -7.09 19.00
CA ILE A 29 17.25 -6.00 19.84
C ILE A 29 17.04 -6.46 21.29
N PHE A 30 16.57 -7.70 21.50
CA PHE A 30 16.39 -8.26 22.84
C PHE A 30 17.70 -8.74 23.48
N SER A 31 18.66 -9.22 22.68
CA SER A 31 19.95 -9.73 23.19
C SER A 31 20.95 -8.63 23.54
N GLU A 32 20.83 -7.44 22.96
CA GLU A 32 21.71 -6.30 23.25
C GLU A 32 21.38 -5.66 24.61
N LYS A 33 22.41 -5.12 25.30
CA LYS A 33 22.23 -4.57 26.65
C LYS A 33 21.36 -3.30 26.56
N VAL A 34 20.34 -3.21 27.44
CA VAL A 34 19.38 -2.08 27.52
C VAL A 34 20.07 -0.71 27.55
N ASN A 35 21.29 -0.63 28.11
CA ASN A 35 22.10 0.59 28.20
C ASN A 35 22.54 1.20 26.85
N LYS A 36 22.57 0.45 25.74
CA LYS A 36 22.99 0.99 24.43
C LYS A 36 21.85 1.57 23.60
N PHE A 37 20.66 0.99 23.65
CA PHE A 37 19.51 1.42 22.82
C PHE A 37 18.49 2.28 23.56
N GLY A 38 18.42 2.20 24.90
CA GLY A 38 17.43 2.94 25.68
C GLY A 38 16.01 2.76 25.13
N ASN A 39 15.26 3.86 24.98
CA ASN A 39 13.90 3.83 24.45
C ASN A 39 13.82 3.60 22.93
N TYR A 40 14.91 3.85 22.18
CA TYR A 40 14.92 3.67 20.71
C TYR A 40 14.59 2.24 20.27
N ARG A 41 14.85 1.26 21.15
CA ARG A 41 14.52 -0.15 20.92
C ARG A 41 13.05 -0.36 20.52
N PHE A 42 12.12 0.41 21.09
CA PHE A 42 10.71 0.24 20.78
C PHE A 42 10.38 0.73 19.37
N LEU A 43 11.06 1.77 18.89
CA LEU A 43 10.92 2.22 17.50
C LEU A 43 11.45 1.16 16.52
N LEU A 44 12.61 0.56 16.84
CA LEU A 44 13.19 -0.54 16.06
C LEU A 44 12.31 -1.79 16.04
N LEU A 45 11.68 -2.14 17.18
CA LEU A 45 10.72 -3.23 17.26
C LEU A 45 9.46 -2.94 16.43
N SER A 46 8.93 -1.72 16.47
CA SER A 46 7.80 -1.31 15.62
C SER A 46 8.14 -1.43 14.14
N PHE A 47 9.33 -1.01 13.72
CA PHE A 47 9.80 -1.17 12.34
C PHE A 47 9.92 -2.64 11.91
N ALA A 48 10.55 -3.48 12.74
CA ALA A 48 10.69 -4.91 12.45
C ALA A 48 9.34 -5.63 12.37
N SER A 49 8.43 -5.32 13.31
CA SER A 49 7.07 -5.88 13.33
C SER A 49 6.27 -5.43 12.11
N PHE A 50 6.39 -4.16 11.74
CA PHE A 50 5.76 -3.62 10.54
C PHE A 50 6.29 -4.30 9.26
N ASN A 51 7.60 -4.52 9.15
CA ASN A 51 8.17 -5.23 7.99
C ASN A 51 7.67 -6.68 7.88
N LEU A 52 7.49 -7.37 9.01
CA LEU A 52 6.90 -8.71 9.02
C LEU A 52 5.43 -8.68 8.55
N LEU A 53 4.64 -7.74 9.05
CA LEU A 53 3.26 -7.53 8.62
C LEU A 53 3.17 -7.20 7.13
N PHE A 54 4.04 -6.31 6.65
CA PHE A 54 4.12 -5.92 5.25
C PHE A 54 4.49 -7.10 4.34
N SER A 55 5.44 -7.93 4.78
CA SER A 55 5.89 -9.13 4.06
C SER A 55 4.80 -10.19 3.99
N PHE A 56 4.12 -10.45 5.11
CA PHE A 56 2.96 -11.34 5.16
C PHE A 56 1.87 -10.90 4.18
N SER A 57 1.54 -9.62 4.24
CA SER A 57 0.54 -9.01 3.39
C SER A 57 0.93 -9.04 1.90
N THR A 58 2.23 -9.00 1.58
CA THR A 58 2.75 -9.11 0.20
C THR A 58 2.60 -10.51 -0.39
N ILE A 59 2.66 -11.55 0.44
CA ILE A 59 2.40 -12.93 0.00
C ILE A 59 0.90 -13.17 -0.14
N LEU A 60 0.11 -12.66 0.81
CA LEU A 60 -1.34 -12.89 0.85
C LEU A 60 -2.09 -12.14 -0.26
N VAL A 61 -1.62 -10.92 -0.60
CA VAL A 61 -2.26 -10.04 -1.58
C VAL A 61 -1.20 -9.50 -2.55
N PRO A 62 -0.89 -10.27 -3.60
CA PRO A 62 0.03 -9.81 -4.63
C PRO A 62 -0.67 -8.75 -5.49
N ILE A 63 -0.25 -7.51 -5.33
CA ILE A 63 -0.75 -6.40 -6.14
C ILE A 63 0.14 -6.22 -7.36
N ASP A 64 -0.45 -5.84 -8.48
CA ASP A 64 0.27 -5.32 -9.64
C ASP A 64 -0.21 -3.91 -9.95
N ILE A 65 0.72 -3.07 -10.43
CA ILE A 65 0.49 -1.67 -10.73
C ILE A 65 0.84 -1.45 -12.20
N HIS A 66 -0.18 -1.23 -13.00
CA HIS A 66 0.01 -0.89 -14.40
C HIS A 66 -0.21 0.60 -14.60
N SER A 67 0.86 1.34 -14.88
CA SER A 67 0.76 2.75 -15.25
C SER A 67 0.84 2.92 -16.76
N TYR A 68 -0.10 3.69 -17.31
CA TYR A 68 -0.07 4.12 -18.69
C TYR A 68 -0.50 5.59 -18.80
N ARG A 69 0.39 6.43 -19.35
CA ARG A 69 0.24 7.89 -19.48
C ARG A 69 -0.13 8.57 -18.15
N TYR A 70 -1.39 8.97 -17.99
CA TYR A 70 -1.91 9.72 -16.84
C TYR A 70 -2.78 8.85 -15.93
N CYS A 71 -2.75 7.53 -16.10
CA CYS A 71 -3.51 6.57 -15.32
C CYS A 71 -2.60 5.50 -14.72
N PHE A 72 -2.99 4.98 -13.56
CA PHE A 72 -2.40 3.81 -12.94
C PHE A 72 -3.52 2.91 -12.44
N PHE A 73 -3.48 1.63 -12.80
CA PHE A 73 -4.40 0.60 -12.32
C PHE A 73 -3.70 -0.23 -11.26
N VAL A 74 -4.35 -0.43 -10.12
CA VAL A 74 -3.89 -1.34 -9.07
C VAL A 74 -4.91 -2.45 -8.96
N PHE A 75 -4.48 -3.70 -9.13
CA PHE A 75 -5.34 -4.87 -8.99
C PHE A 75 -4.60 -6.02 -8.32
N ILE A 76 -5.38 -7.02 -7.87
CA ILE A 76 -4.84 -8.25 -7.30
C ILE A 76 -4.51 -9.18 -8.46
N SER A 77 -3.21 -9.49 -8.61
CA SER A 77 -2.69 -10.23 -9.77
C SER A 77 -2.85 -11.74 -9.67
N ASP A 78 -2.92 -12.28 -8.46
CA ASP A 78 -2.88 -13.72 -8.21
C ASP A 78 -3.41 -14.06 -6.81
N GLY A 79 -3.80 -15.31 -6.57
CA GLY A 79 -4.24 -15.82 -5.26
C GLY A 79 -5.75 -16.06 -5.13
N TRP A 80 -6.19 -16.29 -3.89
CA TRP A 80 -7.58 -16.72 -3.60
C TRP A 80 -8.61 -15.59 -3.63
N PHE A 81 -8.15 -14.35 -3.84
CA PHE A 81 -8.96 -13.12 -3.80
C PHE A 81 -8.99 -12.38 -5.13
N VAL A 82 -8.76 -13.10 -6.24
CA VAL A 82 -8.75 -12.56 -7.60
C VAL A 82 -10.18 -12.18 -8.05
N ASP A 83 -11.21 -12.89 -7.57
CA ASP A 83 -12.60 -12.59 -7.87
C ASP A 83 -13.04 -11.27 -7.22
N SER A 84 -13.69 -10.40 -7.99
CA SER A 84 -14.21 -9.13 -7.47
C SER A 84 -15.28 -9.40 -6.42
N SER A 85 -14.89 -9.14 -5.19
CA SER A 85 -15.77 -9.21 -4.03
C SER A 85 -15.58 -7.94 -3.21
N PRO A 86 -16.59 -7.51 -2.44
CA PRO A 86 -16.43 -6.42 -1.48
C PRO A 86 -15.23 -6.65 -0.54
N PHE A 87 -14.91 -7.93 -0.29
CA PHE A 87 -13.76 -8.35 0.47
C PHE A 87 -12.43 -8.08 -0.25
N GLY A 88 -12.34 -8.36 -1.55
CA GLY A 88 -11.15 -8.08 -2.37
C GLY A 88 -10.79 -6.59 -2.41
N ILE A 89 -11.79 -5.70 -2.52
CA ILE A 89 -11.57 -4.24 -2.49
C ILE A 89 -11.05 -3.77 -1.13
N ASN A 90 -11.61 -4.29 -0.04
CA ASN A 90 -11.12 -3.97 1.31
C ASN A 90 -9.67 -4.44 1.50
N LEU A 91 -9.35 -5.62 0.97
CA LEU A 91 -8.02 -6.21 1.05
C LEU A 91 -6.99 -5.41 0.23
N LEU A 92 -7.38 -4.94 -0.96
CA LEU A 92 -6.58 -4.08 -1.81
C LEU A 92 -6.35 -2.70 -1.17
N SER A 93 -7.40 -2.08 -0.61
CA SER A 93 -7.27 -0.82 0.15
C SER A 93 -6.33 -1.00 1.34
N ALA A 94 -6.46 -2.08 2.11
CA ALA A 94 -5.55 -2.39 3.21
C ALA A 94 -4.10 -2.56 2.76
N ARG A 95 -3.84 -3.10 1.57
CA ARG A 95 -2.48 -3.17 0.98
C ARG A 95 -1.92 -1.79 0.68
N CYS A 96 -2.71 -0.91 0.06
CA CYS A 96 -2.28 0.45 -0.22
C CYS A 96 -2.03 1.24 1.07
N SER A 97 -2.86 1.03 2.11
CA SER A 97 -2.63 1.58 3.45
C SER A 97 -1.32 1.09 4.07
N LEU A 98 -0.96 -0.18 3.87
CA LEU A 98 0.33 -0.70 4.34
C LEU A 98 1.51 -0.09 3.56
N ILE A 99 1.40 0.08 2.24
CA ILE A 99 2.45 0.73 1.44
C ILE A 99 2.67 2.17 1.92
N SER A 100 1.60 2.94 2.09
CA SER A 100 1.71 4.29 2.63
C SER A 100 2.20 4.33 4.08
N GLY A 101 1.74 3.39 4.91
CA GLY A 101 2.19 3.22 6.30
C GLY A 101 3.69 2.96 6.42
N SER A 102 4.34 2.39 5.41
CA SER A 102 5.80 2.22 5.40
C SER A 102 6.55 3.55 5.44
N TYR A 103 6.03 4.57 4.73
CA TYR A 103 6.57 5.93 4.78
C TYR A 103 6.35 6.57 6.15
N ALA A 104 5.23 6.30 6.81
CA ALA A 104 4.95 6.78 8.16
C ALA A 104 5.98 6.27 9.18
N VAL A 105 6.30 4.97 9.10
CA VAL A 105 7.30 4.34 9.97
C VAL A 105 8.69 4.92 9.69
N LEU A 106 9.08 5.05 8.42
CA LEU A 106 10.37 5.66 8.05
C LEU A 106 10.48 7.12 8.51
N LEU A 107 9.42 7.91 8.30
CA LEU A 107 9.35 9.30 8.75
C LEU A 107 9.52 9.40 10.27
N SER A 108 8.87 8.50 11.02
CA SER A 108 9.01 8.44 12.48
C SER A 108 10.45 8.19 12.92
N HIS A 109 11.19 7.33 12.21
CA HIS A 109 12.63 7.12 12.42
C HIS A 109 13.47 8.36 12.12
N PHE A 110 13.19 9.05 11.01
CA PHE A 110 13.90 10.28 10.67
C PHE A 110 13.65 11.39 11.69
N ILE A 111 12.39 11.56 12.13
CA ILE A 111 12.02 12.53 13.17
C ILE A 111 12.75 12.20 14.48
N TYR A 112 12.74 10.93 14.91
CA TYR A 112 13.48 10.51 16.10
C TYR A 112 14.96 10.87 16.02
N ARG A 113 15.61 10.51 14.90
CA ARG A 113 17.05 10.75 14.70
C ARG A 113 17.39 12.24 14.66
N TYR A 114 16.55 13.04 14.00
CA TYR A 114 16.71 14.49 13.94
C TYR A 114 16.60 15.12 15.33
N LEU A 115 15.58 14.73 16.10
CA LEU A 115 15.37 15.24 17.46
C LEU A 115 16.48 14.80 18.42
N ALA A 116 16.96 13.56 18.33
CA ALA A 116 18.06 13.06 19.14
C ALA A 116 19.36 13.87 18.95
N ILE A 117 19.59 14.42 17.75
CA ILE A 117 20.74 15.28 17.44
C ILE A 117 20.51 16.72 17.91
N ARG A 118 19.30 17.26 17.75
CA ARG A 118 18.99 18.68 18.01
C ARG A 118 18.67 19.00 19.47
N ASN A 119 17.99 18.12 20.20
CA ASN A 119 17.55 18.41 21.56
C ASN A 119 17.27 17.14 22.39
N SER A 120 18.02 16.93 23.48
CA SER A 120 17.87 15.78 24.37
C SER A 120 16.56 15.79 25.17
N PHE A 121 15.92 16.95 25.35
CA PHE A 121 14.66 17.07 26.10
C PHE A 121 13.47 16.41 25.39
N VAL A 122 13.44 16.39 24.06
CA VAL A 122 12.35 15.69 23.33
C VAL A 122 12.54 14.17 23.39
N VAL A 123 13.78 13.69 23.54
CA VAL A 123 14.08 12.27 23.81
C VAL A 123 13.52 11.84 25.17
N THR A 124 13.45 12.75 26.16
CA THR A 124 12.81 12.45 27.45
C THR A 124 11.29 12.28 27.36
N GLN A 125 10.62 12.84 26.34
CA GLN A 125 9.19 12.62 26.07
C GLN A 125 8.95 11.54 25.00
N PHE A 126 9.66 10.43 25.11
CA PHE A 126 9.57 9.31 24.16
C PHE A 126 8.13 8.81 23.92
N HIS A 127 7.27 8.84 24.94
CA HIS A 127 5.86 8.45 24.81
C HIS A 127 5.09 9.32 23.82
N VAL A 128 5.34 10.64 23.81
CA VAL A 128 4.68 11.57 22.88
C VAL A 128 5.09 11.26 21.44
N LEU A 129 6.37 10.94 21.22
CA LEU A 129 6.85 10.56 19.90
C LEU A 129 6.25 9.22 19.44
N MET A 130 6.16 8.23 20.32
CA MET A 130 5.54 6.94 19.98
C MET A 130 4.06 7.11 19.63
N THR A 131 3.33 7.93 20.41
CA THR A 131 1.94 8.26 20.10
C THR A 131 1.85 9.02 18.77
N GLY A 132 2.75 9.96 18.50
CA GLY A 132 2.81 10.67 17.22
C GLY A 132 3.07 9.75 16.03
N ALA A 133 3.98 8.78 16.16
CA ALA A 133 4.25 7.77 15.14
C ALA A 133 3.03 6.89 14.87
N PHE A 134 2.34 6.45 15.93
CA PHE A 134 1.09 5.70 15.81
C PHE A 134 -0.02 6.52 15.14
N LEU A 135 -0.20 7.79 15.53
CA LEU A 135 -1.17 8.68 14.92
C LEU A 135 -0.87 8.95 13.44
N LEU A 136 0.40 9.14 13.07
CA LEU A 136 0.81 9.26 11.67
C LEU A 136 0.43 7.99 10.89
N PHE A 137 0.75 6.81 11.43
CA PHE A 137 0.38 5.54 10.80
C PHE A 137 -1.13 5.40 10.61
N VAL A 138 -1.93 5.74 11.63
CA VAL A 138 -3.40 5.74 11.56
C VAL A 138 -3.89 6.75 10.51
N ALA A 139 -3.30 7.95 10.45
CA ALA A 139 -3.69 8.95 9.46
C ALA A 139 -3.50 8.44 8.03
N TYR A 140 -2.38 7.76 7.73
CA TYR A 140 -2.16 7.13 6.42
C TYR A 140 -3.19 6.04 6.12
N PHE A 141 -3.55 5.22 7.12
CA PHE A 141 -4.62 4.22 6.96
C PHE A 141 -5.98 4.87 6.67
N VAL A 142 -6.31 5.96 7.36
CA VAL A 142 -7.55 6.71 7.15
C VAL A 142 -7.58 7.34 5.78
N THR A 143 -6.47 7.90 5.28
CA THR A 143 -6.43 8.48 3.93
C THR A 143 -6.86 7.46 2.87
N TRP A 144 -6.37 6.22 2.94
CA TRP A 144 -6.74 5.17 1.99
C TRP A 144 -8.15 4.63 2.18
N ASP A 145 -8.68 4.62 3.41
CA ASP A 145 -10.08 4.29 3.65
C ASP A 145 -11.03 5.39 3.14
N VAL A 146 -10.63 6.66 3.28
CA VAL A 146 -11.34 7.79 2.67
C VAL A 146 -11.32 7.69 1.15
N VAL A 147 -10.17 7.38 0.54
CA VAL A 147 -10.09 7.13 -0.92
C VAL A 147 -11.07 6.02 -1.33
N ARG A 148 -11.13 4.91 -0.58
CA ARG A 148 -12.11 3.83 -0.82
C ARG A 148 -13.56 4.32 -0.70
N ILE A 149 -13.90 5.11 0.32
CA ILE A 149 -15.27 5.60 0.55
C ILE A 149 -15.67 6.63 -0.52
N SER A 150 -14.80 7.59 -0.82
CA SER A 150 -15.01 8.61 -1.86
C SER A 150 -15.21 7.98 -3.24
N VAL A 151 -14.58 6.83 -3.47
CA VAL A 151 -14.82 5.99 -4.64
C VAL A 151 -16.21 5.32 -4.60
N ASN A 152 -16.66 4.84 -3.43
CA ASN A 152 -17.89 4.06 -3.32
C ASN A 152 -19.19 4.89 -3.45
N SER A 153 -19.18 6.19 -3.13
CA SER A 153 -20.40 7.00 -3.02
C SER A 153 -21.08 7.36 -4.35
N ASP A 154 -20.38 7.33 -5.49
CA ASP A 154 -20.98 7.52 -6.83
C ASP A 154 -20.39 6.59 -7.89
N THR A 155 -19.53 5.65 -7.50
CA THR A 155 -18.62 5.01 -8.45
C THR A 155 -18.21 3.60 -8.02
N LYS A 156 -19.16 2.66 -8.07
CA LYS A 156 -18.88 1.20 -8.07
C LYS A 156 -17.81 0.78 -9.10
N LEU A 157 -17.51 1.68 -10.05
CA LEU A 157 -16.47 1.61 -11.06
C LEU A 157 -15.04 1.69 -10.50
N PHE A 158 -14.73 2.59 -9.56
CA PHE A 158 -13.38 3.20 -9.48
C PHE A 158 -12.26 2.36 -8.85
N PHE A 159 -12.59 1.36 -8.04
CA PHE A 159 -11.59 0.48 -7.41
C PHE A 159 -11.32 -0.80 -8.22
N GLN A 160 -12.14 -1.05 -9.25
CA GLN A 160 -11.91 -2.03 -10.32
C GLN A 160 -11.41 -1.35 -11.61
N ILE A 161 -11.80 -0.09 -11.79
CA ILE A 161 -11.48 0.79 -12.91
C ILE A 161 -10.74 1.97 -12.31
N ALA A 162 -9.43 1.82 -12.17
CA ALA A 162 -8.66 3.04 -12.20
C ALA A 162 -8.94 3.77 -13.51
N GLN A 163 -8.95 5.09 -13.40
CA GLN A 163 -9.50 5.96 -14.42
C GLN A 163 -8.53 6.07 -15.59
N ASN A 164 -8.75 5.27 -16.63
CA ASN A 164 -8.71 5.65 -18.06
C ASN A 164 -8.74 4.35 -18.87
N PHE A 165 -9.92 3.75 -18.93
CA PHE A 165 -10.25 2.63 -19.83
C PHE A 165 -9.86 2.90 -21.30
N VAL A 166 -9.76 4.18 -21.63
CA VAL A 166 -9.40 4.75 -22.91
C VAL A 166 -8.00 4.35 -23.42
N TYR A 167 -7.08 3.98 -22.53
CA TYR A 167 -5.68 3.78 -22.90
C TYR A 167 -5.02 2.57 -22.22
N SER A 168 -5.81 1.67 -21.64
CA SER A 168 -5.32 0.39 -21.15
C SER A 168 -4.87 -0.50 -22.32
N ASP A 169 -3.78 -1.24 -22.13
CA ASP A 169 -3.32 -2.30 -23.03
C ASP A 169 -4.45 -3.34 -23.24
N ASP A 170 -4.49 -4.00 -24.40
CA ASP A 170 -5.57 -4.94 -24.77
C ASP A 170 -5.74 -6.06 -23.72
N GLU A 171 -4.66 -6.39 -23.03
CA GLU A 171 -4.62 -7.39 -21.96
C GLU A 171 -5.48 -7.00 -20.74
N ALA A 172 -5.41 -5.76 -20.28
CA ALA A 172 -6.21 -5.29 -19.15
C ALA A 172 -7.67 -5.02 -19.54
N LYS A 173 -7.92 -4.65 -20.82
CA LYS A 173 -9.30 -4.57 -21.36
C LYS A 173 -9.99 -5.93 -21.40
N ASN A 174 -9.25 -7.00 -21.69
CA ASN A 174 -9.77 -8.38 -21.71
C ASN A 174 -10.01 -8.93 -20.29
N TYR A 175 -9.14 -8.60 -19.33
CA TYR A 175 -9.27 -9.07 -17.95
C TYR A 175 -10.58 -8.60 -17.28
N ILE A 176 -10.93 -7.32 -17.45
CA ILE A 176 -12.14 -6.72 -16.89
C ILE A 176 -13.35 -6.78 -17.83
N GLN A 177 -13.20 -7.35 -19.04
CA GLN A 177 -14.24 -7.38 -20.07
C GLN A 177 -15.54 -8.00 -19.56
N LYS A 178 -15.41 -9.11 -18.83
CA LYS A 178 -16.56 -9.85 -18.29
C LYS A 178 -17.38 -9.01 -17.31
N GLU A 179 -16.72 -8.34 -16.38
CA GLU A 179 -17.37 -7.48 -15.39
C GLU A 179 -17.89 -6.19 -16.01
N PHE A 180 -17.19 -5.66 -17.01
CA PHE A 180 -17.63 -4.47 -17.75
C PHE A 180 -18.89 -4.74 -18.57
N LEU A 181 -18.98 -5.89 -19.25
CA LEU A 181 -20.17 -6.36 -19.95
C LEU A 181 -21.36 -6.56 -18.99
N ASP A 182 -21.14 -7.19 -17.85
CA ASP A 182 -22.19 -7.45 -16.86
C ASP A 182 -22.75 -6.16 -16.22
N LEU A 183 -21.95 -5.09 -16.14
CA LEU A 183 -22.33 -3.83 -15.50
C LEU A 183 -22.85 -2.76 -16.47
N PHE A 184 -22.31 -2.71 -17.69
CA PHE A 184 -22.58 -1.63 -18.66
C PHE A 184 -23.26 -2.11 -19.94
N GLU A 185 -23.44 -3.42 -20.14
CA GLU A 185 -23.93 -4.03 -21.39
C GLU A 185 -23.15 -3.57 -22.64
N ALA A 186 -21.94 -3.05 -22.43
CA ALA A 186 -21.09 -2.45 -23.45
C ALA A 186 -19.74 -3.13 -23.45
N ASN A 187 -19.08 -3.14 -24.61
CA ASN A 187 -17.77 -3.78 -24.72
C ASN A 187 -16.67 -2.84 -24.23
N SER A 188 -15.71 -3.40 -23.50
CA SER A 188 -14.55 -2.69 -22.95
C SER A 188 -13.70 -2.00 -24.04
N SER A 189 -13.74 -2.53 -25.27
CA SER A 189 -13.06 -1.98 -26.45
C SER A 189 -13.65 -0.68 -27.00
N ASP A 190 -14.92 -0.39 -26.71
CA ASP A 190 -15.70 0.61 -27.45
C ASP A 190 -15.68 1.99 -26.79
N VAL A 191 -15.14 2.11 -25.58
CA VAL A 191 -15.10 3.35 -24.80
C VAL A 191 -13.73 4.03 -24.94
N ASN A 192 -13.68 5.06 -25.77
CA ASN A 192 -12.44 5.73 -26.20
C ASN A 192 -12.21 7.13 -25.58
N GLU A 193 -13.04 7.64 -24.66
CA GLU A 193 -12.72 8.90 -23.97
C GLU A 193 -13.37 9.01 -22.58
N ALA A 194 -12.61 9.51 -21.60
CA ALA A 194 -13.08 9.76 -20.23
C ALA A 194 -13.27 11.27 -20.05
N SER A 195 -14.37 11.68 -19.40
CA SER A 195 -14.69 13.08 -19.16
C SER A 195 -13.63 13.78 -18.29
N ASP A 196 -13.35 15.06 -18.54
CA ASP A 196 -12.36 15.87 -17.80
C ASP A 196 -12.55 15.86 -16.28
N ALA A 197 -13.80 15.76 -15.82
CA ALA A 197 -14.13 15.66 -14.40
C ALA A 197 -13.59 14.36 -13.76
N VAL A 198 -13.49 13.29 -14.55
CA VAL A 198 -12.92 12.02 -14.14
C VAL A 198 -11.41 12.15 -14.07
N VAL A 199 -10.74 12.76 -15.06
CA VAL A 199 -9.28 12.97 -15.02
C VAL A 199 -8.85 13.76 -13.78
N PHE A 200 -9.56 14.84 -13.45
CA PHE A 200 -9.26 15.65 -12.27
C PHE A 200 -9.35 14.86 -10.96
N ARG A 201 -10.37 14.01 -10.80
CA ARG A 201 -10.54 13.15 -9.61
C ARG A 201 -9.44 12.08 -9.50
N ALA A 202 -8.85 11.65 -10.62
CA ALA A 202 -7.75 10.69 -10.61
C ALA A 202 -6.49 11.27 -9.97
N TRP A 203 -6.19 12.54 -10.29
CA TRP A 203 -5.08 13.26 -9.70
C TRP A 203 -5.27 13.51 -8.21
N VAL A 204 -6.51 13.70 -7.75
CA VAL A 204 -6.82 13.87 -6.33
C VAL A 204 -6.57 12.58 -5.53
N GLY A 205 -6.70 11.39 -6.14
CA GLY A 205 -6.39 10.11 -5.49
C GLY A 205 -4.89 9.78 -5.42
N VAL A 206 -4.04 10.51 -6.15
CA VAL A 206 -2.57 10.34 -6.19
C VAL A 206 -1.86 11.18 -5.13
N ILE A 207 -2.52 12.25 -4.65
CA ILE A 207 -2.01 13.21 -3.66
C ILE A 207 -2.44 12.77 -2.26
#